data_AF-A0A357AC29-F1
#
_entry.id   AF-A0A357AC29-F1
#
_cell.length_a   1.000
_cell.length_b   1.000
_cell.length_c   1.000
_cell.angle_alpha   90.00
_cell.angle_beta   90.00
_cell.angle_gamma   90.00
#
_symmetry.space_group_name_H-M   'P 1'
#
loop_
_entity.id
_entity.type
_entity.pdbx_description
1 polymer ?
#
loop_
_entity_poly.entity_id
_entity_poly.type
_entity_poly.pdbx_seq_one_letter_code
_entity_poly.pdbx_strand_id
1 'polypeptide(L)'
;MSDEDRTICDGIEPLPSEIGSPTPVATLNVPIPEKSERPEPTPPSFVSQPTSSPMVSANPEPDRWYLAVQQAEKAAQLAQVKSDPSQVVQAWQQAIALMQAVPEEHPAYTTAQQKIQEYQQNLSYWQAQE
;
A
#
# COMPACT_ATOMS: atom_id res chain seq x y z
N MET A 1 13.45 -42.19 35.82
CA MET A 1 12.27 -41.55 35.22
C MET A 1 12.25 -40.10 35.69
N SER A 2 12.53 -39.16 34.78
CA SER A 2 12.15 -37.75 34.92
C SER A 2 11.78 -37.30 33.53
N ASP A 3 10.47 -37.35 33.30
CA ASP A 3 9.76 -36.98 32.09
C ASP A 3 9.78 -35.46 31.85
N GLU A 4 9.83 -35.13 30.56
CA GLU A 4 9.19 -33.98 29.91
C GLU A 4 9.61 -32.56 30.34
N ASP A 5 10.67 -32.06 29.71
CA ASP A 5 10.81 -30.62 29.39
C ASP A 5 10.32 -30.39 27.94
N ARG A 6 9.00 -30.31 27.79
CA ARG A 6 8.33 -29.70 26.62
C ARG A 6 7.16 -28.85 27.10
N THR A 7 7.48 -27.69 27.65
CA THR A 7 6.55 -26.56 27.80
C THR A 7 7.00 -25.50 26.79
N ILE A 8 6.45 -25.55 25.57
CA ILE A 8 5.27 -24.78 25.15
C ILE A 8 5.58 -23.27 25.18
N CYS A 9 5.84 -22.75 23.99
CA CYS A 9 5.75 -21.34 23.66
C CYS A 9 4.29 -20.88 23.82
N ASP A 10 3.91 -20.43 25.01
CA ASP A 10 2.69 -19.64 25.21
C ASP A 10 3.10 -18.20 25.55
N GLY A 11 3.18 -17.40 24.48
CA GLY A 11 3.41 -15.97 24.51
C GLY A 11 2.43 -15.30 23.56
N ILE A 12 1.16 -15.70 23.64
CA ILE A 12 0.05 -14.98 23.01
C ILE A 12 -0.24 -13.77 23.89
N GLU A 13 0.41 -12.65 23.60
CA GLU A 13 -0.04 -11.35 24.09
C GLU A 13 -1.22 -10.91 23.21
N PRO A 14 -2.44 -10.75 23.77
CA PRO A 14 -3.56 -10.24 23.00
C PRO A 14 -3.38 -8.75 22.75
N LEU A 15 -3.31 -8.37 21.47
CA LEU A 15 -3.38 -6.97 21.03
C LEU A 15 -4.62 -6.29 21.62
N PRO A 16 -4.50 -5.11 22.27
CA PRO A 16 -5.66 -4.33 22.67
C PRO A 16 -6.41 -3.85 21.42
N SER A 17 -7.69 -4.22 21.37
CA SER A 17 -8.66 -3.76 20.38
C SER A 17 -9.05 -2.30 20.65
N GLU A 18 -8.20 -1.33 20.34
CA GLU A 18 -8.58 0.09 20.34
C GLU A 18 -9.02 0.50 18.94
N ILE A 19 -10.30 0.27 18.68
CA ILE A 19 -11.04 0.67 17.50
C ILE A 19 -11.23 2.19 17.56
N GLY A 20 -10.22 2.93 17.11
CA GLY A 20 -10.33 4.36 16.84
C GLY A 20 -11.19 4.58 15.59
N SER A 21 -12.51 4.63 15.77
CA SER A 21 -13.46 5.10 14.75
C SER A 21 -13.28 6.61 14.56
N PRO A 22 -13.10 7.11 13.32
CA PRO A 22 -13.61 8.43 12.98
C PRO A 22 -14.94 8.26 12.25
N THR A 23 -16.02 8.56 12.94
CA THR A 23 -17.32 8.89 12.34
C THR A 23 -17.16 10.12 11.44
N PRO A 24 -17.58 10.10 10.15
CA PRO A 24 -17.94 11.32 9.46
C PRO A 24 -19.46 11.46 9.50
N VAL A 25 -19.97 12.28 10.43
CA VAL A 25 -21.36 12.72 10.37
C VAL A 25 -21.47 14.22 10.54
N ALA A 26 -22.21 14.79 9.59
CA ALA A 26 -23.05 15.98 9.69
C ALA A 26 -22.62 17.22 8.87
N THR A 27 -23.61 17.65 8.09
CA THR A 27 -24.02 19.05 7.86
C THR A 27 -23.47 19.74 6.62
N LEU A 28 -24.25 19.59 5.54
CA LEU A 28 -24.60 20.68 4.62
C LEU A 28 -24.69 22.00 5.39
N ASN A 29 -24.00 23.06 4.93
CA ASN A 29 -24.58 24.40 4.80
C ASN A 29 -23.57 25.37 4.16
N VAL A 30 -23.84 25.72 2.91
CA VAL A 30 -23.26 26.89 2.22
C VAL A 30 -23.86 28.16 2.85
N PRO A 31 -23.05 29.20 3.08
CA PRO A 31 -23.35 30.47 2.44
C PRO A 31 -22.11 31.19 1.88
N ILE A 32 -22.27 31.71 0.67
CA ILE A 32 -21.44 32.72 0.02
C ILE A 32 -21.53 34.05 0.79
N PRO A 33 -20.43 34.78 0.93
CA PRO A 33 -20.50 36.23 0.71
C PRO A 33 -19.45 36.72 -0.29
N GLU A 34 -19.92 37.59 -1.17
CA GLU A 34 -19.22 38.30 -2.24
C GLU A 34 -18.42 39.51 -1.68
N LYS A 35 -17.31 39.83 -2.38
CA LYS A 35 -16.73 41.18 -2.58
C LYS A 35 -15.62 41.68 -1.62
N SER A 36 -14.38 41.77 -2.15
CA SER A 36 -13.57 43.01 -2.13
C SER A 36 -12.28 42.88 -2.95
N GLU A 37 -12.24 43.58 -4.08
CA GLU A 37 -11.06 43.91 -4.88
C GLU A 37 -10.14 44.90 -4.13
N ARG A 38 -8.82 44.74 -4.23
CA ARG A 38 -7.89 45.81 -4.69
C ARG A 38 -6.49 45.25 -4.99
N PRO A 39 -5.83 45.66 -6.09
CA PRO A 39 -4.54 45.13 -6.54
C PRO A 39 -3.37 45.96 -5.99
N GLU A 40 -2.17 45.38 -5.89
CA GLU A 40 -0.94 46.17 -6.08
C GLU A 40 0.21 45.31 -6.66
N PRO A 41 1.03 45.84 -7.59
CA PRO A 41 1.95 45.08 -8.42
C PRO A 41 3.40 45.17 -7.95
N THR A 42 4.21 44.14 -8.24
CA THR A 42 5.64 44.32 -8.55
C THR A 42 6.21 43.09 -9.27
N PRO A 43 6.74 43.21 -10.50
CA PRO A 43 7.74 42.28 -11.05
C PRO A 43 9.16 42.76 -10.63
N PRO A 44 10.18 41.88 -10.48
CA PRO A 44 10.84 41.28 -11.66
C PRO A 44 11.51 39.88 -11.51
N SER A 45 11.58 39.20 -12.66
CA SER A 45 12.67 38.39 -13.24
C SER A 45 13.27 37.13 -12.57
N PHE A 46 12.96 36.01 -13.25
CA PHE A 46 13.80 34.86 -13.65
C PHE A 46 14.66 34.13 -12.61
N VAL A 47 14.21 32.94 -12.25
CA VAL A 47 15.09 31.76 -12.30
C VAL A 47 14.46 30.75 -13.24
N SER A 48 15.10 30.56 -14.39
CA SER A 48 14.88 29.44 -15.30
C SER A 48 15.14 28.15 -14.55
N GLN A 49 14.10 27.54 -13.97
CA GLN A 49 14.17 26.12 -13.70
C GLN A 49 13.93 25.41 -15.03
N PRO A 50 14.86 24.59 -15.53
CA PRO A 50 14.43 23.53 -16.43
C PRO A 50 13.47 22.69 -15.59
N THR A 51 12.17 22.86 -15.85
CA THR A 51 11.16 21.91 -15.40
C THR A 51 11.44 20.62 -16.17
N SER A 52 12.49 19.91 -15.76
CA SER A 52 12.64 18.48 -16.01
C SER A 52 11.61 17.79 -15.11
N SER A 53 10.32 18.07 -15.35
CA SER A 53 9.36 17.01 -15.15
C SER A 53 9.75 15.98 -16.20
N PRO A 54 10.12 14.74 -15.84
CA PRO A 54 9.86 13.67 -16.78
C PRO A 54 8.35 13.78 -17.05
N MET A 55 7.98 14.34 -18.21
CA MET A 55 6.81 13.88 -18.91
C MET A 55 7.10 12.39 -19.14
N VAL A 56 6.78 11.59 -18.13
CA VAL A 56 6.80 10.14 -18.22
C VAL A 56 5.92 9.86 -19.41
N SER A 57 6.58 9.45 -20.49
CA SER A 57 5.97 9.04 -21.74
C SER A 57 4.73 8.23 -21.39
N ALA A 58 3.58 8.74 -21.81
CA ALA A 58 2.31 8.02 -21.79
C ALA A 58 2.39 6.85 -22.79
N ASN A 59 3.25 5.88 -22.49
CA ASN A 59 3.02 4.51 -22.89
C ASN A 59 2.05 3.97 -21.84
N PRO A 60 0.88 3.42 -22.19
CA PRO A 60 0.00 2.75 -21.24
C PRO A 60 0.61 1.38 -20.89
N GLU A 61 1.88 1.35 -20.51
CA GLU A 61 2.43 0.20 -19.82
C GLU A 61 1.67 0.11 -18.49
N PRO A 62 1.08 -1.05 -18.18
CA PRO A 62 0.30 -1.21 -16.97
C PRO A 62 1.16 -0.84 -15.76
N ASP A 63 0.66 0.07 -14.93
CA ASP A 63 1.36 0.56 -13.74
C ASP A 63 1.82 -0.63 -12.88
N ARG A 64 3.12 -0.65 -12.54
CA ARG A 64 3.72 -1.74 -11.74
C ARG A 64 2.99 -1.92 -10.42
N TRP A 65 2.59 -0.82 -9.80
CA TRP A 65 1.75 -0.80 -8.61
C TRP A 65 0.41 -1.51 -8.85
N TYR A 66 -0.28 -1.17 -9.93
CA TYR A 66 -1.57 -1.77 -10.26
C TYR A 66 -1.46 -3.29 -10.49
N LEU A 67 -0.45 -3.72 -11.26
CA LEU A 67 -0.18 -5.15 -11.47
C LEU A 67 0.11 -5.87 -10.15
N ALA A 68 0.88 -5.24 -9.26
CA ALA A 68 1.20 -5.81 -7.96
C ALA A 68 -0.03 -6.02 -7.08
N VAL A 69 -0.95 -5.04 -7.07
CA VAL A 69 -2.22 -5.15 -6.34
C VAL A 69 -3.08 -6.26 -6.93
N GLN A 70 -3.26 -6.31 -8.25
CA GLN A 70 -4.03 -7.39 -8.89
C GLN A 70 -3.49 -8.77 -8.52
N GLN A 71 -2.16 -8.91 -8.49
CA GLN A 71 -1.53 -10.16 -8.18
C GLN A 71 -1.70 -10.56 -6.70
N ALA A 72 -1.68 -9.58 -5.78
CA ALA A 72 -2.00 -9.79 -4.38
C ALA A 72 -3.47 -10.16 -4.15
N GLU A 73 -4.39 -9.52 -4.88
CA GLU A 73 -5.81 -9.88 -4.85
C GLU A 73 -6.02 -11.32 -5.32
N LYS A 74 -5.34 -11.72 -6.41
CA LYS A 74 -5.34 -13.11 -6.87
C LYS A 74 -4.80 -14.05 -5.79
N ALA A 75 -3.71 -13.71 -5.12
CA ALA A 75 -3.15 -14.52 -4.04
C ALA A 75 -4.16 -14.70 -2.89
N ALA A 76 -4.84 -13.62 -2.49
CA ALA A 76 -5.88 -13.65 -1.46
C ALA A 76 -7.09 -14.49 -1.86
N GLN A 77 -7.52 -14.42 -3.13
CA GLN A 77 -8.60 -15.25 -3.65
C GLN A 77 -8.23 -16.74 -3.64
N LEU A 78 -7.02 -17.07 -4.10
CA LEU A 78 -6.51 -18.46 -4.09
C LEU A 78 -6.43 -19.00 -2.65
N ALA A 79 -5.95 -18.18 -1.72
CA ALA A 79 -5.92 -18.48 -0.29
C ALA A 79 -7.32 -18.80 0.26
N GLN A 80 -8.33 -18.00 -0.11
CA GLN A 80 -9.69 -18.14 0.39
C GLN A 80 -10.39 -19.41 -0.12
N VAL A 81 -10.18 -19.76 -1.40
CA VAL A 81 -10.79 -20.96 -1.99
C VAL A 81 -10.03 -22.26 -1.64
N LYS A 82 -9.03 -22.18 -0.75
CA LYS A 82 -8.13 -23.29 -0.39
C LYS A 82 -7.50 -23.92 -1.64
N SER A 83 -7.06 -23.06 -2.57
CA SER A 83 -6.32 -23.48 -3.75
C SER A 83 -4.96 -24.06 -3.34
N ASP A 84 -4.29 -24.67 -4.30
CA ASP A 84 -2.95 -25.22 -4.11
C ASP A 84 -2.00 -24.18 -3.47
N PRO A 85 -1.30 -24.53 -2.37
CA PRO A 85 -0.47 -23.58 -1.64
C PRO A 85 0.66 -23.01 -2.50
N SER A 86 1.22 -23.79 -3.43
CA SER A 86 2.27 -23.31 -4.33
C SER A 86 1.75 -22.22 -5.28
N GLN A 87 0.47 -22.24 -5.68
CA GLN A 87 -0.14 -21.15 -6.46
C GLN A 87 -0.30 -19.87 -5.63
N VAL A 88 -0.68 -19.99 -4.36
CA VAL A 88 -0.80 -18.84 -3.44
C VAL A 88 0.57 -18.21 -3.20
N VAL A 89 1.57 -19.05 -2.92
CA VAL A 89 2.98 -18.67 -2.74
C VAL A 89 3.54 -17.98 -3.98
N GLN A 90 3.32 -18.54 -5.17
CA GLN A 90 3.75 -17.93 -6.43
C GLN A 90 3.09 -16.56 -6.64
N ALA A 91 1.80 -16.44 -6.30
CA ALA A 91 1.09 -15.19 -6.47
C ALA A 91 1.60 -14.10 -5.52
N TRP A 92 1.85 -14.41 -4.25
CA TRP A 92 2.46 -13.46 -3.32
C TRP A 92 3.86 -13.02 -3.75
N GLN A 93 4.70 -13.95 -4.23
CA GLN A 93 6.04 -13.62 -4.74
C GLN A 93 5.98 -12.65 -5.92
N GLN A 94 5.10 -12.89 -6.89
CA GLN A 94 4.92 -12.01 -8.05
C GLN A 94 4.44 -10.62 -7.63
N ALA A 95 3.51 -10.53 -6.67
CA ALA A 95 3.03 -9.26 -6.13
C ALA A 95 4.16 -8.46 -5.48
N ILE A 96 5.00 -9.11 -4.66
CA ILE A 96 6.16 -8.47 -4.01
C ILE A 96 7.16 -7.96 -5.05
N ALA A 97 7.51 -8.79 -6.05
CA ALA A 97 8.45 -8.40 -7.09
C ALA A 97 7.96 -7.18 -7.89
N LEU A 98 6.65 -7.11 -8.17
CA LEU A 98 6.05 -5.97 -8.84
C LEU A 98 6.03 -4.71 -7.96
N MET A 99 5.77 -4.85 -6.65
CA MET A 99 5.85 -3.73 -5.70
C MET A 99 7.29 -3.19 -5.57
N GLN A 100 8.29 -4.08 -5.57
CA GLN A 100 9.71 -3.69 -5.51
C GLN A 100 10.16 -2.96 -6.78
N ALA A 101 9.52 -3.24 -7.92
CA ALA A 101 9.76 -2.58 -9.19
C ALA A 101 9.01 -1.25 -9.36
N VAL A 102 8.24 -0.79 -8.36
CA VAL A 102 7.61 0.53 -8.37
C VAL A 102 8.71 1.60 -8.19
N PRO A 103 8.85 2.58 -9.11
CA PRO A 103 9.86 3.61 -8.98
C PRO A 103 9.53 4.59 -7.85
N GLU A 104 10.56 5.21 -7.28
CA GLU A 104 10.41 6.16 -6.15
C GLU A 104 9.59 7.41 -6.53
N GLU A 105 9.60 7.77 -7.81
CA GLU A 105 8.83 8.88 -8.36
C GLU A 105 7.32 8.55 -8.48
N HIS A 106 6.93 7.29 -8.30
CA HIS A 106 5.53 6.88 -8.39
C HIS A 106 4.78 7.32 -7.12
N PRO A 107 3.57 7.89 -7.25
CA PRO A 107 2.79 8.37 -6.10
C PRO A 107 2.44 7.28 -5.08
N ALA A 108 2.38 6.02 -5.53
CA ALA A 108 2.13 4.87 -4.66
C ALA A 108 3.40 4.19 -4.13
N TYR A 109 4.60 4.74 -4.34
CA TYR A 109 5.86 4.11 -3.91
C TYR A 109 5.88 3.84 -2.40
N THR A 110 5.55 4.83 -1.58
CA THR A 110 5.49 4.65 -0.11
C THR A 110 4.50 3.56 0.28
N THR A 111 3.34 3.50 -0.39
CA THR A 111 2.33 2.46 -0.16
C THR A 111 2.83 1.09 -0.63
N ALA A 112 3.58 1.01 -1.73
CA ALA A 112 4.22 -0.20 -2.23
C ALA A 112 5.20 -0.78 -1.21
N GLN A 113 6.05 0.05 -0.63
CA GLN A 113 7.00 -0.38 0.40
C GLN A 113 6.31 -0.91 1.66
N GLN A 114 5.20 -0.28 2.08
CA GLN A 114 4.40 -0.78 3.19
C GLN A 114 3.73 -2.11 2.85
N LYS A 115 3.16 -2.23 1.65
CA LYS A 115 2.49 -3.46 1.19
C LYS A 115 3.44 -4.64 1.02
N ILE A 116 4.70 -4.41 0.66
CA ILE A 116 5.72 -5.47 0.61
C ILE A 116 5.83 -6.20 1.95
N GLN A 117 5.84 -5.49 3.07
CA GLN A 117 5.94 -6.11 4.40
C GLN A 117 4.74 -7.01 4.70
N GLU A 118 3.52 -6.52 4.42
CA GLU A 118 2.28 -7.29 4.55
C GLU A 118 2.30 -8.55 3.66
N TYR A 119 2.74 -8.41 2.41
CA TYR A 119 2.78 -9.52 1.46
C TYR A 119 3.85 -10.54 1.82
N GLN A 120 4.97 -10.12 2.39
CA GLN A 120 6.01 -11.03 2.89
C GLN A 120 5.51 -11.86 4.07
N GLN A 121 4.72 -11.26 4.98
CA GLN A 121 4.10 -12.00 6.08
C GLN A 121 3.11 -13.04 5.55
N ASN A 122 2.27 -12.66 4.59
CA ASN A 122 1.33 -13.59 3.94
C ASN A 122 2.08 -14.71 3.22
N LEU A 123 3.12 -14.38 2.45
CA LEU A 123 3.97 -15.37 1.78
C LEU A 123 4.56 -16.38 2.78
N SER A 124 5.12 -15.88 3.88
CA SER A 124 5.73 -16.73 4.92
C SER A 124 4.71 -17.68 5.55
N TYR A 125 3.49 -17.21 5.78
CA TYR A 125 2.40 -18.05 6.29
C TYR A 125 2.12 -19.23 5.33
N TRP A 126 2.02 -18.98 4.03
CA TRP A 126 1.71 -20.01 3.04
C TRP A 126 2.89 -20.96 2.77
N GLN A 127 4.13 -20.47 2.83
CA GLN A 127 5.32 -21.31 2.73
C GLN A 127 5.47 -22.28 3.92
N ALA A 128 4.99 -21.90 5.10
CA ALA A 128 4.97 -22.78 6.27
C ALA A 128 3.88 -23.87 6.19
N GLN A 129 2.98 -23.81 5.21
CA GLN A 129 1.91 -24.78 4.97
C GLN A 129 2.25 -25.76 3.82
N GLU A 130 3.44 -25.66 3.22
CA GLU A 130 3.97 -26.65 2.25
C GLU A 130 4.36 -27.98 2.91
#